data_AF-A0A9D1CD12-F1
#
_entry.id   AF-A0A9D1CD12-F1
#
_cell.length_a   1.000
_cell.length_b   1.000
_cell.length_c   1.000
_cell.angle_alpha   90.00
_cell.angle_beta   90.00
_cell.angle_gamma   90.00
#
_symmetry.space_group_name_H-M   'P 1'
#
loop_
_entity.id
_entity.type
_entity.pdbx_description
1 polymer ?
#
loop_
_entity_poly.entity_id
_entity_poly.type
_entity_poly.pdbx_seq_one_letter_code
_entity_poly.pdbx_strand_id
1 'polypeptide(L)'
;EDLVVVRDRLVAECQEELAAVAESFGQDAIEYLDAEAVVDIHFPVTVYPEKVKSFNLDKQAEVSGLLQGIKGQYLILDTGVINIRKFSGYEVELEV
;
A
#
# COMPACT_ATOMS: atom_id res chain seq x y z
N GLU A 1 -17.25 -0.49 -6.27
CA GLU A 1 -17.17 -0.87 -7.70
C GLU A 1 -16.16 -1.98 -7.83
N ASP A 2 -16.33 -2.85 -8.82
CA ASP A 2 -15.34 -3.88 -9.16
C ASP A 2 -14.10 -3.20 -9.78
N LEU A 3 -12.92 -3.40 -9.17
CA LEU A 3 -11.69 -2.74 -9.59
C LEU A 3 -11.25 -3.15 -11.00
N VAL A 4 -11.60 -4.35 -11.45
CA VAL A 4 -11.31 -4.82 -12.81
C VAL A 4 -12.13 -4.02 -13.83
N VAL A 5 -13.41 -3.81 -13.54
CA VAL A 5 -14.29 -3.01 -14.39
C VAL A 5 -13.83 -1.54 -14.43
N VAL A 6 -13.39 -1.00 -13.29
CA VAL A 6 -12.85 0.37 -13.24
C VAL A 6 -11.56 0.49 -14.05
N ARG A 7 -10.65 -0.49 -13.97
CA ARG A 7 -9.43 -0.54 -14.79
C ARG A 7 -9.79 -0.49 -16.28
N ASP A 8 -10.66 -1.36 -16.74
CA ASP A 8 -10.99 -1.49 -18.18
C ASP A 8 -11.63 -0.19 -18.71
N ARG A 9 -12.50 0.43 -17.91
CA ARG A 9 -13.08 1.74 -18.23
C ARG A 9 -12.01 2.83 -18.34
N LEU A 10 -11.11 2.93 -17.37
CA LEU A 10 -10.06 3.97 -17.36
C LEU A 10 -9.09 3.80 -18.54
N VAL A 11 -8.72 2.57 -18.88
CA VAL A 11 -7.85 2.29 -20.03
C VAL A 11 -8.52 2.75 -21.33
N ALA A 12 -9.83 2.52 -21.49
CA ALA A 12 -10.58 3.01 -22.64
C ALA A 12 -10.71 4.54 -22.66
N GLU A 13 -10.97 5.16 -21.51
CA GLU A 13 -11.10 6.62 -21.37
C GLU A 13 -9.77 7.34 -21.68
N CYS A 14 -8.62 6.74 -21.38
CA CYS A 14 -7.29 7.33 -21.58
C CYS A 14 -6.59 6.88 -22.87
N GLN A 15 -7.30 6.24 -23.81
CA GLN A 15 -6.67 5.63 -24.99
C GLN A 15 -5.91 6.65 -25.85
N GLU A 16 -6.46 7.86 -26.03
CA GLU A 16 -5.83 8.91 -26.84
C GLU A 16 -4.54 9.43 -26.17
N GLU A 17 -4.55 9.62 -24.86
CA GLU A 17 -3.38 10.07 -24.10
C GLU A 17 -2.28 9.01 -24.06
N LEU A 18 -2.64 7.73 -23.90
CA LEU A 18 -1.68 6.62 -23.94
C LEU A 18 -1.02 6.53 -25.32
N ALA A 19 -1.79 6.72 -26.40
CA ALA A 19 -1.24 6.75 -27.76
C ALA A 19 -0.30 7.94 -27.98
N ALA A 20 -0.64 9.13 -27.46
CA ALA A 20 0.21 10.32 -27.55
C ALA A 20 1.55 10.14 -26.82
N VAL A 21 1.57 9.43 -25.69
CA VAL A 21 2.80 9.08 -24.98
C VAL A 21 3.64 8.10 -25.79
N ALA A 22 3.04 7.05 -26.35
CA ALA A 22 3.74 6.09 -27.20
C ALA A 22 4.34 6.75 -28.47
N GLU A 23 3.65 7.74 -29.05
CA GLU A 23 4.17 8.50 -30.19
C GLU A 23 5.36 9.40 -29.79
N SER A 24 5.27 10.04 -28.62
CA SER A 24 6.29 10.99 -28.15
C SER A 24 7.56 10.32 -27.61
N PHE A 25 7.42 9.15 -26.99
CA PHE A 25 8.50 8.50 -26.24
C PHE A 25 8.90 7.12 -26.78
N GLY A 26 8.25 6.66 -27.85
CA GLY A 26 8.46 5.34 -28.46
C GLY A 26 7.37 4.34 -28.05
N GLN A 27 7.16 3.33 -28.89
CA GLN A 27 6.07 2.36 -28.70
C GLN A 27 6.19 1.56 -27.41
N ASP A 28 7.42 1.36 -26.91
CA ASP A 28 7.69 0.64 -25.67
C ASP A 28 7.73 1.56 -24.42
N ALA A 29 7.31 2.83 -24.55
CA ALA A 29 7.31 3.77 -23.42
C ALA A 29 6.25 3.42 -22.35
N ILE A 30 5.23 2.64 -22.73
CA ILE A 30 4.19 2.14 -21.83
C ILE A 30 4.01 0.65 -22.10
N GLU A 31 3.99 -0.13 -21.03
CA GLU A 31 3.62 -1.54 -21.07
C GLU A 31 2.29 -1.73 -20.33
N TYR A 32 1.26 -2.19 -21.05
CA TYR A 32 -0.01 -2.53 -20.43
C TYR A 32 0.02 -3.98 -19.94
N LEU A 33 -0.14 -4.17 -18.64
CA LEU A 33 -0.10 -5.47 -17.97
C LEU A 33 -1.50 -6.09 -17.90
N ASP A 34 -2.04 -6.51 -19.05
CA ASP A 34 -3.39 -7.09 -19.17
C ASP A 34 -3.49 -8.55 -18.71
N ALA A 35 -2.38 -9.28 -18.80
CA ALA A 35 -2.28 -10.69 -18.43
C ALA A 35 -1.90 -10.93 -16.96
N GLU A 36 -1.60 -9.88 -16.20
CA GLU A 36 -1.22 -10.01 -14.79
C GLU A 36 -2.43 -10.37 -13.93
N ALA A 37 -2.24 -11.36 -13.06
CA ALA A 37 -3.27 -11.78 -12.12
C ALA A 37 -3.47 -10.70 -11.05
N VAL A 38 -4.72 -10.51 -10.62
CA VAL A 38 -5.03 -9.66 -9.46
C VAL A 38 -4.28 -10.20 -8.25
N VAL A 39 -3.52 -9.33 -7.58
CA VAL A 39 -2.83 -9.67 -6.35
C VAL A 39 -3.80 -9.50 -5.18
N ASP A 40 -4.31 -10.62 -4.67
CA ASP A 40 -5.10 -10.63 -3.46
C ASP A 40 -4.22 -10.50 -2.23
N ILE A 41 -4.26 -9.32 -1.59
CA ILE A 41 -3.54 -9.06 -0.34
C ILE A 41 -4.52 -9.13 0.82
N HIS A 42 -4.32 -10.10 1.71
CA HIS A 42 -5.07 -10.22 2.94
C HIS A 42 -4.40 -9.41 4.07
N PHE A 43 -5.20 -8.55 4.71
CA PHE A 43 -4.81 -7.76 5.86
C PHE A 43 -5.58 -8.24 7.10
N PRO A 44 -5.24 -9.41 7.67
CA PRO A 44 -5.96 -9.94 8.81
C PRO A 44 -5.77 -9.06 10.05
N VAL A 45 -6.80 -9.03 10.89
CA VAL A 45 -6.71 -8.50 12.25
C VAL A 45 -7.20 -9.58 13.19
N THR A 46 -6.27 -10.16 13.94
CA THR A 46 -6.56 -11.24 14.90
C THR A 46 -7.14 -10.67 16.19
N VAL A 47 -6.59 -9.53 16.63
CA VAL A 47 -6.99 -8.85 17.88
C VAL A 47 -7.04 -7.35 17.62
N TYR A 48 -8.14 -6.72 18.04
CA TYR A 48 -8.23 -5.26 18.09
C TYR A 48 -7.77 -4.76 19.46
N PRO A 49 -6.96 -3.71 19.53
CA PRO A 49 -6.51 -3.16 20.81
C PRO A 49 -7.70 -2.56 21.57
N GLU A 50 -7.84 -2.88 22.86
CA GLU A 50 -8.88 -2.30 23.72
C GLU A 50 -8.72 -0.78 23.87
N LYS A 51 -7.46 -0.32 23.90
CA LYS A 51 -7.10 1.09 23.93
C LYS A 51 -5.99 1.37 22.92
N VAL A 52 -6.19 2.40 22.10
CA VAL A 52 -5.20 2.79 21.09
C VAL A 52 -4.08 3.58 21.74
N LYS A 53 -2.89 2.98 21.84
CA LYS A 53 -1.63 3.66 22.13
C LYS A 53 -0.86 3.80 20.83
N SER A 54 -0.71 5.03 20.34
CA SER A 54 0.00 5.30 19.09
C SER A 54 1.51 5.41 19.33
N PHE A 55 2.30 4.66 18.57
CA PHE A 55 3.75 4.77 18.58
C PHE A 55 4.23 6.01 17.83
N ASN A 56 5.31 6.61 18.32
CA ASN A 56 5.99 7.70 17.65
C ASN A 56 7.50 7.52 17.64
N LEU A 57 8.08 7.30 16.46
CA LEU A 57 9.53 7.11 16.30
C LEU A 57 10.35 8.34 16.71
N ASP A 58 9.77 9.54 16.66
CA ASP A 58 10.42 10.78 17.17
C ASP A 58 10.65 10.77 18.68
N LYS A 59 9.82 10.01 19.42
CA LYS A 59 9.88 9.92 20.89
C LYS A 59 10.52 8.62 21.36
N GLN A 60 10.37 7.56 20.58
CA GLN A 60 10.86 6.23 20.86
C GLN A 60 11.26 5.59 19.53
N ALA A 61 12.56 5.59 19.23
CA ALA A 61 13.09 5.16 17.93
C ALA A 61 12.90 3.66 17.64
N GLU A 62 12.72 2.85 18.69
CA GLU A 62 12.54 1.41 18.58
C GLU A 62 11.16 0.99 19.09
N VAL A 63 10.46 0.21 18.28
CA VAL A 63 9.14 -0.33 18.60
C VAL A 63 9.17 -1.83 18.35
N SER A 64 8.77 -2.60 19.35
CA SER A 64 8.69 -4.06 19.28
C SER A 64 7.36 -4.56 19.85
N GLY A 65 6.96 -5.74 19.40
CA GLY A 65 5.72 -6.40 19.82
C GLY A 65 5.30 -7.47 18.83
N LEU A 66 4.24 -8.21 19.17
CA LEU A 66 3.63 -9.19 18.29
C LEU A 66 2.70 -8.48 17.30
N LEU A 67 2.90 -8.67 15.99
CA LEU A 67 1.98 -8.18 14.96
C LEU A 67 0.65 -8.95 15.02
N GLN A 68 -0.38 -8.26 15.50
CA GLN A 68 -1.74 -8.81 15.66
C GLN A 68 -2.67 -8.44 14.51
N GLY A 69 -2.33 -7.43 13.71
CA GLY A 69 -3.09 -7.11 12.51
C GLY A 69 -2.61 -5.92 11.70
N ILE A 70 -3.22 -5.76 10.53
CA ILE A 70 -2.97 -4.63 9.62
C ILE A 70 -4.31 -3.97 9.27
N LYS A 71 -4.40 -2.65 9.41
CA LYS A 71 -5.60 -1.87 9.04
C LYS A 71 -5.22 -0.63 8.25
N GLY A 72 -5.29 -0.72 6.93
CA GLY A 72 -4.81 0.35 6.05
C GLY A 72 -3.33 0.64 6.31
N GLN A 73 -3.00 1.89 6.65
CA GLN A 73 -1.63 2.31 6.97
C GLN A 73 -1.18 2.01 8.41
N TYR A 74 -1.92 1.19 9.15
CA TYR A 74 -1.62 0.89 10.55
C TYR A 74 -1.16 -0.55 10.72
N LEU A 75 -0.01 -0.72 11.39
CA LEU A 75 0.37 -1.99 11.98
C LEU A 75 -0.12 -2.01 13.43
N ILE A 76 -0.81 -3.09 13.81
CA ILE A 76 -1.37 -3.31 15.14
C ILE A 76 -0.45 -4.31 15.83
N LEU A 77 0.28 -3.85 16.84
CA LEU A 77 1.08 -4.66 17.73
C LEU A 77 0.32 -4.88 19.04
N ASP A 78 0.62 -5.95 19.77
CA ASP A 78 0.10 -6.17 21.13
C ASP A 78 0.49 -5.04 22.11
N THR A 79 1.58 -4.33 21.83
CA THR A 79 2.09 -3.20 22.63
C THR A 79 1.53 -1.83 22.21
N GLY A 80 0.83 -1.73 21.07
CA GLY A 80 0.30 -0.47 20.54
C GLY A 80 0.11 -0.48 19.02
N VAL A 81 -0.11 0.68 18.43
CA VAL A 81 -0.39 0.81 16.98
C VAL A 81 0.58 1.81 16.38
N ILE A 82 1.12 1.53 15.19
CA ILE A 82 1.97 2.47 14.46
C ILE A 82 1.35 2.81 13.10
N ASN A 83 1.32 4.09 12.76
CA ASN A 83 0.95 4.58 11.45
C ASN A 83 2.21 4.67 10.58
N ILE A 84 2.38 3.77 9.62
CA ILE A 84 3.61 3.73 8.82
C ILE A 84 3.74 4.92 7.87
N ARG A 85 2.62 5.48 7.39
CA ARG A 85 2.63 6.66 6.49
C ARG A 85 3.22 7.89 7.16
N LYS A 86 3.08 8.01 8.49
CA LYS A 86 3.70 9.12 9.25
C LYS A 86 5.23 9.15 9.08
N PHE A 87 5.86 8.01 8.82
CA PHE A 87 7.31 7.84 8.77
C PHE A 87 7.83 7.54 7.36
N SER A 88 7.11 7.92 6.30
CA SER A 88 7.45 7.60 4.91
C SER A 88 8.79 8.17 4.39
N GLY A 89 9.46 9.02 5.17
CA GLY A 89 10.79 9.55 4.85
C GLY A 89 11.90 9.05 5.78
N TYR A 90 11.60 8.06 6.63
CA TYR A 90 12.56 7.51 7.59
C TYR A 90 13.27 6.32 6.94
N GLU A 91 14.56 6.20 7.19
CA GLU A 91 15.26 4.93 7.01
C GLU A 91 14.94 4.04 8.21
N VAL A 92 14.37 2.86 7.96
CA VAL A 92 13.91 1.94 9.01
C VAL A 92 14.50 0.56 8.76
N GLU A 93 14.85 -0.11 9.85
CA GLU A 93 15.22 -1.52 9.85
C GLU A 93 14.07 -2.34 10.45
N LEU A 94 13.79 -3.50 9.87
CA LEU A 94 12.79 -4.44 10.33
C LEU A 94 13.46 -5.78 10.64
N GLU A 95 13.29 -6.26 11.88
CA GLU A 95 13.73 -7.57 12.34
C GLU A 95 12.50 -8.40 12.74
N VAL A 96 12.51 -9.71 12.42
CA VAL A 96 11.39 -10.65 12.64
C VAL A 96 11.87 -11.87 13.41
#